data_AF-A0A816Y7K6-F1
#
_entry.id   AF-A0A816Y7K6-F1
#
_cell.length_a   1.000
_cell.length_b   1.000
_cell.length_c   1.000
_cell.angle_alpha   90.00
_cell.angle_beta   90.00
_cell.angle_gamma   90.00
#
_symmetry.space_group_name_H-M   'P 1'
#
loop_
_entity.id
_entity.type
_entity.pdbx_description
1 polymer ?
#
loop_
_entity_poly.entity_id
_entity_poly.type
_entity_poly.pdbx_seq_one_letter_code
_entity_poly.pdbx_strand_id
1 'polypeptide(L)'
;MIDLNNVDLVHHLVLYECDQTVKFDDNNLPDGVCDDYYREFSHCLSNTATVWEVGGEEIVEFPTEAGYPVGGDFGIKYYVIEMHYNNPKLIPNRRDNTGIRFYIGKELRQYDLGYLAFGTSSNALALTIPPKVDQFIVDSYCPSEFSKVSYYFQ
;
A
#
# COMPACT_ATOMS: atom_id res chain seq x y z
N MET A 1 1.28 8.44 10.19
CA MET A 1 0.90 9.57 11.06
C MET A 1 -0.11 10.41 10.33
N ILE A 2 -1.32 10.50 10.88
CA ILE A 2 -2.43 11.27 10.33
C ILE A 2 -2.34 12.73 10.81
N ASP A 3 -2.56 13.70 9.93
CA ASP A 3 -2.75 15.09 10.33
C ASP A 3 -4.08 15.19 11.09
N LEU A 4 -4.01 15.54 12.37
CA LEU A 4 -5.18 15.61 13.25
C LEU A 4 -6.24 16.62 12.77
N ASN A 5 -5.86 17.57 11.92
CA ASN A 5 -6.81 18.51 11.33
C ASN A 5 -7.58 17.93 10.14
N ASN A 6 -7.23 16.73 9.66
CA ASN A 6 -7.79 16.09 8.46
C ASN A 6 -8.21 14.63 8.68
N VAL A 7 -8.45 14.23 9.93
CA VAL A 7 -8.99 12.90 10.28
C VAL A 7 -10.35 12.62 9.62
N ASP A 8 -11.11 13.66 9.28
CA ASP A 8 -12.37 13.57 8.54
C ASP A 8 -12.18 13.35 7.02
N LEU A 9 -10.97 13.59 6.52
CA LEU A 9 -10.66 13.66 5.10
C LEU A 9 -9.87 12.43 4.63
N VAL A 10 -8.84 12.02 5.38
CA VAL A 10 -7.98 10.89 5.00
C VAL A 10 -8.72 9.58 5.23
N HIS A 11 -9.00 8.83 4.16
CA HIS A 11 -9.73 7.56 4.23
C HIS A 11 -8.79 6.35 4.30
N HIS A 12 -7.78 6.32 3.43
CA HIS A 12 -6.69 5.35 3.51
C HIS A 12 -5.43 5.87 2.83
N LEU A 13 -4.31 5.22 3.14
CA LEU A 13 -3.02 5.42 2.50
C LEU A 13 -2.40 4.07 2.17
N VAL A 14 -1.79 3.98 0.99
CA VAL A 14 -1.09 2.77 0.53
C VAL A 14 0.34 3.14 0.17
N LEU A 15 1.29 2.33 0.60
CA LEU A 15 2.68 2.46 0.21
C LEU A 15 3.04 1.35 -0.76
N TYR A 16 3.47 1.73 -1.96
CA TYR A 16 3.91 0.83 -3.01
C TYR A 16 5.42 0.81 -3.15
N GLU A 17 5.95 -0.35 -3.53
CA GLU A 17 7.35 -0.55 -3.87
C GLU A 17 7.52 -0.56 -5.38
N CYS A 18 8.39 0.30 -5.90
CA CYS A 18 8.73 0.29 -7.31
C CYS A 18 9.67 -0.87 -7.67
N ASP A 19 9.49 -1.43 -8.86
CA ASP A 19 10.47 -2.31 -9.48
C ASP A 19 11.86 -1.64 -9.47
N GLN A 20 12.90 -2.44 -9.21
CA GLN A 20 14.29 -1.98 -9.10
C GLN A 20 14.84 -1.33 -10.39
N THR A 21 14.20 -1.61 -11.52
CA THR A 21 14.51 -1.02 -12.83
C THR A 21 14.03 0.42 -12.98
N VAL A 22 13.09 0.86 -12.14
CA VAL A 22 12.55 2.23 -12.16
C VAL A 22 13.64 3.22 -11.76
N LYS A 23 13.75 4.30 -12.54
CA LYS A 23 14.63 5.44 -12.26
C LYS A 23 13.83 6.72 -12.42
N PHE A 24 13.51 7.35 -11.31
CA PHE A 24 13.01 8.73 -11.32
C PHE A 24 14.18 9.72 -11.37
N ASP A 25 13.91 10.92 -11.84
CA ASP A 25 14.80 12.07 -11.64
C ASP A 25 14.51 12.63 -10.25
N ASP A 26 15.48 12.54 -9.34
CA ASP A 26 15.34 13.03 -7.96
C ASP A 26 15.04 14.54 -7.89
N ASN A 27 15.33 15.30 -8.96
CA ASN A 27 15.02 16.73 -9.03
C ASN A 27 13.61 17.02 -9.57
N ASN A 28 12.93 16.00 -10.10
CA ASN A 28 11.62 16.12 -10.73
C ASN A 28 10.80 14.85 -10.51
N LEU A 29 10.56 14.54 -9.23
CA LEU A 29 9.71 13.43 -8.84
C LEU A 29 8.25 13.73 -9.24
N PRO A 30 7.55 12.79 -9.90
CA PRO A 30 6.15 12.97 -10.23
C PRO A 30 5.29 12.97 -8.96
N ASP A 31 4.38 13.95 -8.86
CA ASP A 31 3.32 14.02 -7.87
C ASP A 31 2.01 14.46 -8.54
N GLY A 32 0.86 14.06 -7.99
CA GLY A 32 -0.43 14.45 -8.55
C GLY A 32 -1.56 13.47 -8.29
N VAL A 33 -2.61 13.59 -9.10
CA VAL A 33 -3.77 12.71 -9.07
C VAL A 33 -3.37 11.34 -9.61
N CYS A 34 -3.60 10.28 -8.84
CA CYS A 34 -3.14 8.93 -9.16
C CYS A 34 -3.58 8.45 -10.55
N ASP A 35 -4.80 8.76 -10.97
CA ASP A 35 -5.34 8.39 -12.29
C ASP A 35 -4.55 9.00 -13.46
N ASP A 36 -4.03 10.22 -13.29
CA ASP A 36 -3.27 10.92 -14.33
C ASP A 36 -1.86 10.35 -14.50
N TYR A 37 -1.34 9.68 -13.46
CA TYR A 37 0.03 9.13 -13.39
C TYR A 37 0.05 7.59 -13.36
N TYR A 38 -1.07 6.93 -13.65
CA TYR A 38 -1.18 5.47 -13.57
C TYR A 38 -0.13 4.75 -14.42
N ARG A 39 0.22 5.29 -15.60
CA ARG A 39 1.20 4.66 -16.50
C ARG A 39 2.62 4.80 -15.95
N GLU A 40 2.95 5.98 -15.45
CA GLU A 40 4.24 6.36 -14.87
C GLU A 40 4.54 5.51 -13.62
N PHE A 41 3.51 5.24 -12.80
CA PHE A 41 3.64 4.42 -11.60
C PHE A 41 3.32 2.95 -11.80
N SER A 42 2.95 2.50 -13.00
CA SER A 42 2.53 1.11 -13.25
C SER A 42 3.56 0.06 -12.80
N HIS A 43 4.85 0.40 -12.79
CA HIS A 43 5.94 -0.45 -12.29
C HIS A 43 6.06 -0.50 -10.76
N CYS A 44 5.23 0.24 -10.02
CA CYS A 44 5.20 0.27 -8.57
C CYS A 44 3.92 -0.32 -7.99
N LEU A 45 2.79 -0.17 -8.68
CA LEU A 45 1.45 -0.52 -8.15
C LEU A 45 1.21 -2.02 -7.93
N SER A 46 2.14 -2.90 -8.31
CA SER A 46 2.03 -4.35 -8.14
C SER A 46 2.51 -4.86 -6.78
N ASN A 47 3.31 -4.10 -6.04
CA ASN A 47 3.90 -4.54 -4.79
C ASN A 47 3.59 -3.57 -3.66
N THR A 48 2.81 -4.01 -2.67
CA THR A 48 2.37 -3.20 -1.53
C THR A 48 3.28 -3.46 -0.34
N ALA A 49 3.89 -2.41 0.21
CA ALA A 49 4.69 -2.49 1.42
C ALA A 49 3.83 -2.42 2.68
N THR A 50 2.89 -1.47 2.72
CA THR A 50 1.96 -1.32 3.85
C THR A 50 0.71 -0.55 3.43
N VAL A 51 -0.36 -0.74 4.19
CA VAL A 51 -1.61 0.01 4.08
C VAL A 51 -2.00 0.53 5.47
N TRP A 52 -2.67 1.68 5.51
CA TRP A 52 -3.45 2.11 6.67
C TRP A 52 -4.80 2.60 6.18
N GLU A 53 -5.86 2.31 6.93
CA GLU A 53 -7.23 2.73 6.64
C GLU A 53 -7.91 3.19 7.93
N VAL A 54 -9.01 3.94 7.78
CA VAL A 54 -9.86 4.35 8.92
C VAL A 54 -10.22 3.16 9.82
N GLY A 55 -9.97 3.30 11.13
CA GLY A 55 -10.16 2.25 12.12
C GLY A 55 -8.93 1.36 12.38
N GLY A 56 -7.90 1.46 11.55
CA GLY A 56 -6.59 0.84 11.80
C GLY A 56 -5.76 1.61 12.83
N GLU A 57 -4.86 0.90 13.51
CA GLU A 57 -3.90 1.52 14.43
C GLU A 57 -2.88 2.38 13.68
N GLU A 58 -2.47 3.50 14.25
CA GLU A 58 -1.50 4.41 13.62
C GLU A 58 -0.04 3.91 13.69
N ILE A 59 0.23 2.96 14.58
CA ILE A 59 1.55 2.39 14.82
C ILE A 59 1.47 0.89 14.58
N VAL A 60 2.28 0.38 13.66
CA VAL A 60 2.46 -1.05 13.46
C VAL A 60 3.75 -1.46 14.15
N GLU A 61 3.65 -2.24 15.23
CA GLU A 61 4.80 -2.82 15.89
C GLU A 61 5.14 -4.18 15.27
N PHE A 62 6.35 -4.30 14.74
CA PHE A 62 6.86 -5.55 14.19
C PHE A 62 7.40 -6.47 15.30
N PRO A 63 7.21 -7.80 15.19
CA PRO A 63 7.79 -8.75 16.11
C PRO A 63 9.33 -8.61 16.16
N THR A 64 9.91 -8.92 17.32
CA THR A 64 11.34 -8.65 17.58
C THR A 64 12.29 -9.36 16.63
N GLU A 65 11.88 -10.52 16.13
CA GLU A 65 12.63 -11.42 15.27
C GLU A 65 12.51 -11.08 13.77
N ALA A 66 11.55 -10.24 13.36
CA ALA A 66 11.30 -9.96 11.95
C ALA A 66 11.27 -8.47 11.63
N GLY A 67 11.83 -8.06 10.50
CA GLY A 67 11.88 -6.67 10.05
C GLY A 67 11.49 -6.55 8.60
N TYR A 68 11.03 -5.37 8.19
CA TYR A 68 10.78 -5.10 6.78
C TYR A 68 12.10 -4.71 6.10
N PRO A 69 12.57 -5.43 5.07
CA PRO A 69 13.82 -5.11 4.40
C PRO A 69 13.67 -3.80 3.60
N VAL A 70 14.61 -2.86 3.77
CA VAL A 70 14.59 -1.57 3.06
C VAL A 70 15.98 -1.26 2.51
N GLY A 71 16.06 -0.94 1.22
CA GLY A 71 17.31 -0.55 0.55
C GLY A 71 18.34 -1.69 0.41
N GLY A 72 19.60 -1.32 0.24
CA GLY A 72 20.70 -2.24 -0.14
C GLY A 72 20.95 -2.25 -1.65
N ASP A 73 22.04 -2.90 -2.08
CA ASP A 73 22.48 -2.91 -3.49
C ASP A 73 21.42 -3.49 -4.44
N PHE A 74 20.59 -4.39 -3.92
CA PHE A 74 19.49 -5.06 -4.62
C PHE A 74 18.13 -4.78 -3.95
N GLY A 75 18.02 -3.70 -3.18
CA GLY A 75 16.76 -3.32 -2.53
C GLY A 75 15.86 -2.44 -3.38
N ILE A 76 14.66 -2.21 -2.89
CA ILE A 76 13.74 -1.22 -3.43
C ILE A 76 14.34 0.17 -3.27
N LYS A 77 14.33 0.95 -4.37
CA LYS A 77 14.92 2.29 -4.42
C LYS A 77 13.90 3.40 -4.24
N TYR A 78 12.69 3.17 -4.76
CA TYR A 78 11.62 4.15 -4.75
C TYR A 78 10.37 3.54 -4.15
N TYR A 79 9.71 4.34 -3.33
CA TYR A 79 8.39 4.08 -2.83
C TYR A 79 7.44 5.14 -3.37
N VAL A 80 6.21 4.74 -3.67
CA VAL A 80 5.12 5.65 -4.05
C VAL A 80 4.05 5.57 -2.98
N ILE A 81 3.64 6.72 -2.47
CA ILE A 81 2.52 6.81 -1.54
C ILE A 81 1.26 7.21 -2.31
N GLU A 82 0.23 6.39 -2.20
CA GLU A 82 -1.13 6.72 -2.62
C GLU A 82 -1.94 7.19 -1.41
N MET A 83 -2.67 8.29 -1.57
CA MET A 83 -3.51 8.88 -0.53
C MET A 83 -4.93 9.06 -1.05
N HIS A 84 -5.88 8.36 -0.44
CA HIS A 84 -7.29 8.52 -0.76
C HIS A 84 -7.98 9.46 0.23
N TYR A 85 -8.40 10.61 -0.28
CA TYR A 85 -9.18 11.60 0.47
C TYR A 85 -10.67 11.44 0.17
N ASN A 86 -11.48 11.24 1.20
CA ASN A 86 -12.93 11.25 1.10
C ASN A 86 -13.47 12.65 1.44
N ASN A 87 -13.69 13.49 0.42
CA ASN A 87 -14.19 14.87 0.58
C ASN A 87 -15.61 15.07 0.00
N PRO A 88 -16.66 14.41 0.54
CA PRO A 88 -18.00 14.48 -0.05
C PRO A 88 -18.63 15.87 0.04
N LYS A 89 -18.17 16.71 0.98
CA LYS A 89 -18.63 18.10 1.16
C LYS A 89 -17.88 19.09 0.27
N LEU A 90 -16.86 18.63 -0.47
CA LEU A 90 -16.03 19.44 -1.36
C LEU A 90 -15.47 20.69 -0.66
N ILE A 91 -15.05 20.54 0.60
CA ILE A 91 -14.51 21.65 1.37
C ILE A 91 -13.19 22.09 0.72
N PRO A 92 -13.08 23.33 0.22
CA PRO A 92 -11.89 23.78 -0.48
C PRO A 92 -10.78 24.17 0.50
N ASN A 93 -9.56 24.34 -0.04
CA ASN A 93 -8.40 24.89 0.68
C ASN A 93 -7.99 24.13 1.95
N ARG A 94 -8.30 22.82 2.01
CA ARG A 94 -7.75 21.92 3.03
C ARG A 94 -6.31 21.60 2.66
N ARG A 95 -5.41 21.64 3.64
CA ARG A 95 -4.01 21.24 3.49
C ARG A 95 -3.75 20.08 4.41
N ASP A 96 -3.16 19.03 3.88
CA ASP A 96 -2.82 17.83 4.61
C ASP A 96 -1.30 17.60 4.65
N ASN A 97 -0.82 17.07 5.77
CA ASN A 97 0.57 16.66 5.95
C ASN A 97 0.63 15.22 6.52
N THR A 98 -0.39 14.41 6.23
CA THR A 98 -0.40 12.99 6.59
C THR A 98 0.68 12.26 5.81
N GLY A 99 1.31 11.26 6.44
CA GLY A 99 2.32 10.45 5.79
C GLY A 99 2.77 9.27 6.63
N ILE A 100 3.85 8.63 6.20
CA ILE A 100 4.40 7.45 6.87
C ILE A 100 5.72 7.82 7.54
N ARG A 101 5.94 7.28 8.74
CA ARG A 101 7.22 7.39 9.46
C ARG A 101 7.80 5.99 9.63
N PHE A 102 8.99 5.77 9.08
CA PHE A 102 9.74 4.53 9.28
C PHE A 102 10.69 4.66 10.46
N TYR A 103 10.82 3.57 11.23
CA TYR A 103 11.86 3.39 12.23
C TYR A 103 12.83 2.33 11.73
N ILE A 104 13.95 2.76 11.16
CA ILE A 104 14.90 1.88 10.48
C ILE A 104 16.02 1.49 11.44
N GLY A 105 16.20 0.18 11.64
CA GLY A 105 17.32 -0.38 12.39
C GLY A 105 18.62 -0.40 11.58
N LYS A 106 19.77 -0.53 12.26
CA LYS A 106 21.09 -0.65 11.60
C LYS A 106 21.47 -2.08 11.25
N GLU A 107 20.82 -3.06 11.89
CA GLU A 107 21.12 -4.48 11.75
C GLU A 107 19.88 -5.20 11.21
N LEU A 108 20.11 -6.20 10.36
CA LEU A 108 19.05 -7.06 9.87
C LEU A 108 18.51 -7.93 11.01
N ARG A 109 17.20 -8.17 11.00
CA ARG A 109 16.55 -9.11 11.90
C ARG A 109 16.65 -10.52 11.31
N GLN A 110 16.25 -11.52 12.10
CA GLN A 110 16.35 -12.93 11.71
C GLN A 110 15.45 -13.28 10.52
N TYR A 111 14.30 -12.62 10.40
CA TYR A 111 13.33 -12.86 9.33
C TYR A 111 12.93 -11.57 8.62
N ASP A 112 12.66 -11.70 7.33
CA ASP A 112 12.05 -10.62 6.56
C ASP A 112 10.52 -10.68 6.69
N LEU A 113 9.91 -9.51 6.90
CA LEU A 113 8.47 -9.34 6.84
C LEU A 113 8.03 -9.20 5.38
N GLY A 114 6.93 -9.86 5.05
CA GLY A 114 6.26 -9.73 3.77
C GLY A 114 4.80 -9.30 3.95
N TYR A 115 4.23 -8.77 2.87
CA TYR A 115 2.82 -8.40 2.79
C TYR A 115 2.07 -9.45 1.96
N LEU A 116 0.96 -9.98 2.49
CA LEU A 116 0.08 -10.91 1.79
C LEU A 116 -1.32 -10.31 1.70
N ALA A 117 -1.72 -9.91 0.50
CA ALA A 117 -3.10 -9.57 0.19
C ALA A 117 -3.86 -10.80 -0.33
N PHE A 118 -5.10 -10.97 0.13
CA PHE A 118 -5.97 -12.05 -0.30
C PHE A 118 -7.42 -11.57 -0.37
N GLY A 119 -8.13 -11.98 -1.43
CA GLY A 119 -9.52 -11.63 -1.64
C GLY A 119 -9.90 -11.69 -3.11
N THR A 120 -11.00 -11.03 -3.45
CA THR A 120 -11.42 -10.83 -4.84
C THR A 120 -10.90 -9.50 -5.39
N SER A 121 -10.68 -9.44 -6.71
CA SER A 121 -10.39 -8.19 -7.39
C SER A 121 -11.56 -7.20 -7.22
N SER A 122 -11.23 -5.92 -7.08
CA SER A 122 -12.18 -4.79 -7.04
C SER A 122 -12.81 -4.47 -8.40
N ASN A 123 -12.41 -5.17 -9.47
CA ASN A 123 -13.02 -5.04 -10.78
C ASN A 123 -14.50 -5.47 -10.72
N ALA A 124 -15.40 -4.64 -11.24
CA ALA A 124 -16.84 -4.92 -11.29
C ALA A 124 -17.18 -6.22 -12.08
N LEU A 125 -16.29 -6.68 -12.97
CA LEU A 125 -16.41 -7.97 -13.64
C LEU A 125 -16.03 -9.17 -12.76
N ALA A 126 -15.26 -8.94 -11.68
CA ALA A 126 -14.79 -9.99 -10.79
C ALA A 126 -15.79 -10.29 -9.66
N LEU A 127 -16.47 -9.26 -9.12
CA LEU A 127 -17.49 -9.40 -8.11
C LEU A 127 -18.67 -8.47 -8.39
N THR A 128 -19.88 -9.02 -8.49
CA THR A 128 -21.12 -8.24 -8.60
C THR A 128 -22.09 -8.66 -7.50
N ILE A 129 -22.49 -7.71 -6.66
CA ILE A 129 -23.49 -7.91 -5.62
C ILE A 129 -24.87 -7.47 -6.15
N PRO A 130 -25.88 -8.36 -6.21
CA PRO A 130 -27.21 -7.98 -6.67
C PRO A 130 -27.87 -6.94 -5.75
N PRO A 131 -28.66 -6.00 -6.29
CA PRO A 131 -29.41 -5.07 -5.45
C PRO A 131 -30.51 -5.77 -4.65
N LYS A 132 -30.84 -5.24 -3.47
CA LYS A 132 -31.94 -5.69 -2.59
C LYS A 132 -31.79 -7.10 -2.01
N VAL A 133 -30.55 -7.59 -1.88
CA VAL A 133 -30.27 -8.80 -1.09
C VAL A 133 -29.94 -8.40 0.34
N ASP A 134 -30.50 -9.11 1.32
CA ASP A 134 -30.22 -8.87 2.73
C ASP A 134 -28.82 -9.37 3.13
N GLN A 135 -28.32 -10.39 2.42
CA GLN A 135 -27.00 -10.97 2.63
C GLN A 135 -26.44 -11.50 1.31
N PHE A 136 -25.14 -11.30 1.10
CA PHE A 136 -24.38 -11.90 0.01
C PHE A 136 -23.05 -12.40 0.54
N ILE A 137 -22.73 -13.67 0.31
CA ILE A 137 -21.50 -14.30 0.81
C ILE A 137 -20.47 -14.31 -0.33
N VAL A 138 -19.25 -13.84 -0.04
CA VAL A 138 -18.12 -13.85 -0.97
C VAL A 138 -17.06 -14.77 -0.40
N ASP A 139 -16.84 -15.89 -1.07
CA ASP A 139 -15.75 -16.81 -0.72
C ASP A 139 -14.56 -16.57 -1.65
N SER A 140 -13.38 -16.43 -1.06
CA SER A 140 -12.10 -16.39 -1.77
C SER A 140 -11.27 -17.60 -1.35
N TYR A 141 -10.47 -18.16 -2.26
CA TYR A 141 -9.64 -19.34 -1.99
C TYR A 141 -8.23 -19.14 -2.55
N CYS A 142 -7.20 -19.58 -1.79
CA CYS A 142 -5.82 -19.68 -2.27
C CYS A 142 -5.49 -21.17 -2.46
N PRO A 143 -5.47 -21.69 -3.69
CA PRO A 143 -5.17 -23.10 -3.93
C PRO A 143 -3.78 -23.47 -3.39
N SER A 144 -3.67 -24.66 -2.78
CA SER A 144 -2.42 -25.13 -2.14
C SER A 144 -1.22 -25.28 -3.07
N GLU A 145 -1.45 -25.27 -4.38
CA GLU A 145 -0.42 -25.23 -5.41
C GLU A 145 0.32 -23.89 -5.43
N PHE A 146 -0.35 -22.78 -5.07
CA PHE A 146 0.28 -21.45 -4.95
C PHE A 146 0.97 -21.24 -3.60
N SER A 147 0.56 -21.94 -2.54
CA SER A 147 1.23 -21.89 -1.23
C SER A 147 2.56 -22.66 -1.20
N LYS A 148 2.92 -23.37 -2.28
CA LYS A 148 4.16 -24.16 -2.40
C LYS A 148 5.22 -23.46 -3.26
N VAL A 149 4.90 -22.29 -3.82
CA VAL A 149 5.85 -21.51 -4.61
C VAL A 149 6.66 -20.63 -3.66
N SER A 150 7.84 -21.10 -3.28
CA SER A 150 8.85 -20.27 -2.61
C SER A 150 9.57 -19.44 -3.67
N TYR A 151 9.34 -18.13 -3.69
CA TYR A 151 10.25 -17.22 -4.38
C TYR A 151 11.49 -17.08 -3.50
N TYR A 152 12.58 -17.70 -3.92
CA TYR A 152 13.90 -17.38 -3.38
C TYR A 152 14.31 -16.05 -4.02
N PHE A 153 14.27 -14.97 -3.24
CA PHE A 153 15.03 -13.77 -3.57
C PHE A 153 16.51 -14.15 -3.45
N GLN A 154 17.19 -14.29 -4.58
CA GLN A 154 18.65 -14.49 -4.64
C GLN A 154 19.37 -13.16 -4.44
#